data_AF-A0A2E7RJI7-F1
#
_entry.id   AF-A0A2E7RJI7-F1
#
_cell.length_a   1.000
_cell.length_b   1.000
_cell.length_c   1.000
_cell.angle_alpha   90.00
_cell.angle_beta   90.00
_cell.angle_gamma   90.00
#
_symmetry.space_group_name_H-M   'P 1'
#
loop_
_entity.id
_entity.type
_entity.pdbx_description
1 polymer ?
#
loop_
_entity_poly.entity_id
_entity_poly.type
_entity_poly.pdbx_seq_one_letter_code
_entity_poly.pdbx_strand_id
1 'polypeptide(L)'
;MKNCFPLTFLFLASCLEVRAELRTEVRSDKSGLRMLEVRMEETEGSVSDKQRSMLFWVPRDAHWTENGTLFQSTYSVGNLETGPHPLQLRHPDSGDISKPNVQITTQDWGLFQVFQYQETFRDVVQPDGIKNAILEITKECAAIASLALREFVGQAFEGSDFQKRLASDLEQASFQLGELYWQIWTMEIPDSEREKKLIHGASRILLQYGCELDSKSIQAFARGDKETALQDLQEGIARWLLKELEMDFESQVAIQKWRGLLFDGPFEDEFFHQAQLRHGGEEGVEEWFEKAYARVQGIFGPGIFTELDFEVVLVAKLPGNLLKTNGMMNKDGSTFLAFSGANAYPDGRSLDCSSIVWSPLASAIPLNGFPQDNQSAARFIQLFSLPKGQNPDPELVEIVRQCAFHMSWKPLSDSLNQLETPRRNEVEAGFLPPILDEGQKEKLRIFKTWMKYDE
;
A
#
# COMPACT_ATOMS: atom_id res chain seq x y z
N MET A 1 -25.07 -18.33 23.10
CA MET A 1 -23.91 -17.92 22.28
C MET A 1 -24.31 -16.73 21.44
N LYS A 2 -24.63 -15.63 22.13
CA LYS A 2 -24.85 -14.28 21.61
C LYS A 2 -23.96 -13.44 22.52
N ASN A 3 -23.13 -12.56 21.95
CA ASN A 3 -22.16 -11.64 22.58
C ASN A 3 -20.81 -11.77 21.89
N CYS A 4 -20.66 -11.03 20.81
CA CYS A 4 -19.50 -10.23 20.46
C CYS A 4 -20.05 -9.19 19.47
N PHE A 5 -19.76 -7.92 19.72
CA PHE A 5 -19.78 -6.75 18.82
C PHE A 5 -20.14 -7.00 17.34
N PRO A 6 -20.65 -5.99 16.59
CA PRO A 6 -20.80 -6.06 15.13
C PRO A 6 -19.45 -6.14 14.36
N LEU A 7 -18.38 -6.59 15.01
CA LEU A 7 -17.10 -7.03 14.43
C LEU A 7 -17.02 -8.56 14.24
N THR A 8 -18.12 -9.30 14.41
CA THR A 8 -18.13 -10.77 14.27
C THR A 8 -19.17 -11.24 13.26
N PHE A 9 -18.97 -10.88 11.99
CA PHE A 9 -19.57 -11.66 10.89
C PHE A 9 -18.59 -12.78 10.53
N LEU A 10 -18.95 -13.97 10.99
CA LEU A 10 -18.29 -15.23 10.72
C LEU A 10 -18.37 -15.57 9.22
N PHE A 11 -17.19 -15.61 8.61
CA PHE A 11 -16.70 -16.71 7.77
C PHE A 11 -17.76 -17.54 7.02
N LEU A 12 -17.97 -17.15 5.76
CA LEU A 12 -18.12 -18.09 4.65
C LEU A 12 -17.12 -17.66 3.57
N ALA A 13 -15.83 -17.97 3.80
CA ALA A 13 -14.83 -17.84 2.75
C ALA A 13 -15.16 -18.88 1.66
N SER A 14 -15.71 -18.44 0.52
CA SER A 14 -15.63 -19.26 -0.68
C SER A 14 -14.17 -19.29 -1.12
N CYS A 15 -13.58 -20.47 -1.29
CA CYS A 15 -12.18 -20.62 -1.70
C CYS A 15 -12.03 -20.32 -3.20
N LEU A 16 -12.16 -19.06 -3.60
CA LEU A 16 -11.88 -18.63 -4.96
C LEU A 16 -10.48 -18.01 -4.99
N GLU A 17 -9.47 -18.81 -5.35
CA GLU A 17 -8.15 -18.30 -5.66
C GLU A 17 -8.17 -17.77 -7.10
N VAL A 18 -8.01 -16.45 -7.25
CA VAL A 18 -7.94 -15.79 -8.55
C VAL A 18 -6.54 -15.21 -8.71
N ARG A 19 -5.86 -15.63 -9.77
CA ARG A 19 -4.53 -15.14 -10.11
C ARG A 19 -4.58 -14.32 -11.39
N ALA A 20 -4.24 -13.04 -11.27
CA ALA A 20 -4.11 -12.13 -12.41
C ALA A 20 -2.64 -11.82 -12.68
N GLU A 21 -2.18 -12.14 -13.89
CA GLU A 21 -0.83 -11.88 -14.35
C GLU A 21 -0.85 -10.85 -15.49
N LEU A 22 -0.27 -9.69 -15.24
CA LEU A 22 -0.10 -8.63 -16.24
C LEU A 22 1.35 -8.63 -16.72
N ARG A 23 1.54 -8.99 -17.99
CA ARG A 23 2.82 -8.89 -18.70
C ARG A 23 2.85 -7.63 -19.55
N THR A 24 3.83 -6.78 -19.30
CA THR A 24 4.08 -5.56 -20.07
C THR A 24 5.45 -5.65 -20.75
N GLU A 25 5.47 -5.67 -22.08
CA GLU A 25 6.69 -5.47 -22.86
C GLU A 25 6.80 -4.00 -23.24
N VAL A 26 7.78 -3.31 -22.66
CA VAL A 26 8.02 -1.88 -22.83
C VAL A 26 8.96 -1.67 -24.02
N ARG A 27 8.64 -0.70 -24.88
CA ARG A 27 9.49 -0.27 -26.00
C ARG A 27 10.18 1.06 -25.68
N SER A 28 11.22 1.39 -26.44
CA SER A 28 12.04 2.59 -26.22
C SER A 28 11.30 3.91 -26.45
N ASP A 29 10.20 3.88 -27.20
CA ASP A 29 9.33 5.03 -27.46
C ASP A 29 8.20 5.19 -26.42
N LYS A 30 8.27 4.47 -25.28
CA LYS A 30 7.25 4.39 -24.24
C LYS A 30 5.95 3.69 -24.65
N SER A 31 5.87 3.16 -25.87
CA SER A 31 4.80 2.25 -26.28
C SER A 31 5.06 0.85 -25.70
N GLY A 32 4.08 -0.04 -25.83
CA GLY A 32 4.28 -1.41 -25.36
C GLY A 32 3.21 -2.40 -25.81
N LEU A 33 3.48 -3.66 -25.51
CA LEU A 33 2.50 -4.75 -25.61
C LEU A 33 2.06 -5.11 -24.19
N ARG A 34 0.75 -5.17 -23.97
CA ARG A 34 0.19 -5.68 -22.72
C ARG A 34 -0.51 -7.01 -22.96
N MET A 35 -0.25 -7.95 -22.07
CA MET A 35 -0.95 -9.23 -22.00
C MET A 35 -1.45 -9.43 -20.57
N LEU A 36 -2.77 -9.54 -20.41
CA LEU A 36 -3.38 -9.90 -19.14
C LEU A 36 -3.84 -11.35 -19.24
N GLU A 37 -3.41 -12.16 -18.28
CA GLU A 37 -3.88 -13.51 -18.06
C GLU A 37 -4.56 -13.59 -16.70
N VAL A 38 -5.77 -14.13 -16.65
CA VAL A 38 -6.51 -14.38 -15.42
C VAL A 38 -6.83 -15.87 -15.33
N ARG A 39 -6.43 -16.49 -14.24
CA ARG A 39 -6.74 -17.88 -13.90
C ARG A 39 -7.64 -17.91 -12.69
N MET A 40 -8.71 -18.70 -12.77
CA MET A 40 -9.61 -18.97 -11.66
C MET A 40 -9.61 -20.47 -11.37
N GLU A 41 -9.52 -20.89 -10.11
CA GLU A 41 -9.69 -22.32 -9.80
C GLU A 41 -11.10 -22.83 -10.12
N GLU A 42 -11.21 -24.12 -10.50
CA GLU A 42 -12.44 -24.79 -10.92
C GLU A 42 -13.54 -24.66 -9.85
N THR A 43 -14.44 -23.72 -10.08
CA THR A 43 -15.70 -23.58 -9.34
C THR A 43 -16.78 -23.26 -10.35
N GLU A 44 -17.92 -23.90 -10.21
CA GLU A 44 -19.06 -23.84 -11.14
C GLU A 44 -19.33 -22.39 -11.64
N GLY A 45 -19.30 -22.21 -12.96
CA GLY A 45 -19.53 -20.92 -13.62
C GLY A 45 -18.48 -20.59 -14.69
N SER A 46 -18.88 -19.88 -15.75
CA SER A 46 -17.94 -19.40 -16.77
C SER A 46 -17.13 -18.21 -16.26
N VAL A 47 -15.88 -18.04 -16.72
CA VAL A 47 -15.07 -16.84 -16.42
C VAL A 47 -15.80 -15.57 -16.89
N SER A 48 -16.60 -15.62 -17.96
CA SER A 48 -17.40 -14.49 -18.45
C SER A 48 -18.51 -14.02 -17.48
N ASP A 49 -19.14 -14.95 -16.75
CA ASP A 49 -20.16 -14.62 -15.74
C ASP A 49 -19.50 -13.98 -14.51
N LYS A 50 -18.32 -14.50 -14.14
CA LYS A 50 -17.49 -13.95 -13.06
C LYS A 50 -16.70 -12.71 -13.46
N GLN A 51 -16.47 -12.45 -14.75
CA GLN A 51 -15.87 -11.18 -15.25
C GLN A 51 -16.84 -10.01 -15.12
N ARG A 52 -18.16 -10.28 -15.18
CA ARG A 52 -19.16 -9.25 -14.88
C ARG A 52 -19.14 -8.86 -13.41
N SER A 53 -18.78 -9.78 -12.50
CA SER A 53 -18.54 -9.49 -11.08
C SER A 53 -17.07 -9.15 -10.75
N MET A 54 -16.12 -9.50 -11.63
CA MET A 54 -14.68 -9.22 -11.59
C MET A 54 -14.25 -8.44 -12.83
N LEU A 55 -14.66 -7.18 -12.91
CA LEU A 55 -13.78 -6.02 -12.89
C LEU A 55 -12.43 -6.05 -13.64
N PHE A 56 -12.30 -6.72 -14.78
CA PHE A 56 -11.14 -6.54 -15.66
C PHE A 56 -11.56 -5.72 -16.87
N TRP A 57 -10.87 -4.62 -17.12
CA TRP A 57 -11.16 -3.79 -18.28
C TRP A 57 -10.36 -4.30 -19.48
N VAL A 58 -11.05 -4.68 -20.55
CA VAL A 58 -10.42 -5.14 -21.79
C VAL A 58 -10.67 -4.07 -22.86
N PRO A 59 -9.62 -3.50 -23.48
CA PRO A 59 -9.81 -2.55 -24.57
C PRO A 59 -10.62 -3.17 -25.71
N ARG A 60 -11.44 -2.36 -26.39
CA ARG A 60 -12.31 -2.82 -27.49
C ARG A 60 -11.54 -3.46 -28.64
N ASP A 61 -10.29 -3.03 -28.81
CA ASP A 61 -9.33 -3.42 -29.83
C ASP A 61 -8.38 -4.53 -29.36
N ALA A 62 -8.56 -5.07 -28.15
CA ALA A 62 -7.78 -6.20 -27.67
C ALA A 62 -8.23 -7.51 -28.31
N HIS A 63 -7.27 -8.36 -28.66
CA HIS A 63 -7.53 -9.76 -28.92
C HIS A 63 -7.66 -10.50 -27.60
N TRP A 64 -8.72 -11.30 -27.44
CA TRP A 64 -8.94 -12.07 -26.22
C TRP A 64 -9.39 -13.49 -26.53
N THR A 65 -9.07 -14.40 -25.63
CA THR A 65 -9.51 -15.79 -25.65
C THR A 65 -9.92 -16.21 -24.24
N GLU A 66 -10.98 -17.00 -24.16
CA GLU A 66 -11.48 -17.55 -22.91
C GLU A 66 -11.66 -19.06 -23.07
N ASN A 67 -11.18 -19.84 -22.10
CA ASN A 67 -11.35 -21.28 -22.07
C ASN A 67 -11.57 -21.76 -20.64
N GLY A 68 -12.83 -21.93 -20.25
CA GLY A 68 -13.22 -22.44 -18.93
C GLY A 68 -12.75 -21.51 -17.82
N THR A 69 -11.58 -21.82 -17.26
CA THR A 69 -10.93 -21.16 -16.11
C THR A 69 -9.86 -20.14 -16.48
N LEU A 70 -9.50 -20.03 -17.77
CA LEU A 70 -8.46 -19.15 -18.27
C LEU A 70 -9.04 -18.05 -19.14
N PHE A 71 -8.73 -16.81 -18.81
CA PHE A 71 -8.93 -15.65 -19.67
C PHE A 71 -7.59 -15.03 -20.06
N GLN A 72 -7.43 -14.71 -21.33
CA GLN A 72 -6.25 -14.03 -21.85
C GLN A 72 -6.69 -12.87 -22.75
N SER A 73 -6.04 -11.72 -22.59
CA SER A 73 -6.18 -10.59 -23.51
C SER A 73 -4.81 -10.03 -23.87
N THR A 74 -4.66 -9.56 -25.10
CA THR A 74 -3.42 -8.95 -25.62
C THR A 74 -3.75 -7.74 -26.49
N TYR A 75 -3.05 -6.64 -26.27
CA TYR A 75 -3.21 -5.42 -27.05
C TYR A 75 -1.95 -4.57 -27.03
N SER A 76 -1.78 -3.74 -28.06
CA SER A 76 -0.70 -2.77 -28.16
C SER A 76 -1.16 -1.42 -27.63
N VAL A 77 -0.26 -0.71 -26.94
CA VAL A 77 -0.53 0.60 -26.36
C VAL A 77 0.48 1.60 -26.92
N GLY A 78 0.00 2.68 -27.54
CA GLY A 78 0.86 3.70 -28.12
C GLY A 78 1.68 4.49 -27.09
N ASN A 79 1.17 4.64 -25.87
CA ASN A 79 1.89 5.21 -24.74
C ASN A 79 1.40 4.54 -23.44
N LEU A 80 2.28 3.86 -22.72
CA LEU A 80 1.94 3.12 -21.51
C LEU A 80 1.54 4.01 -20.31
N GLU A 81 1.99 5.26 -20.24
CA GLU A 81 1.69 6.20 -19.14
C GLU A 81 0.25 6.73 -19.21
N THR A 82 -0.26 6.96 -20.44
CA THR A 82 -1.60 7.52 -20.66
C THR A 82 -2.59 6.51 -21.25
N GLY A 83 -2.09 5.37 -21.70
CA GLY A 83 -2.87 4.31 -22.30
C GLY A 83 -3.66 3.52 -21.26
N PRO A 84 -4.66 2.76 -21.70
CA PRO A 84 -5.51 2.07 -20.75
C PRO A 84 -4.77 0.91 -20.08
N HIS A 85 -5.15 0.62 -18.85
CA HIS A 85 -4.61 -0.46 -18.03
C HIS A 85 -5.61 -1.59 -17.91
N PRO A 86 -5.22 -2.87 -18.09
CA PRO A 86 -6.19 -3.95 -18.16
C PRO A 86 -6.62 -4.46 -16.78
N LEU A 87 -5.77 -4.25 -15.77
CA LEU A 87 -6.06 -4.53 -14.37
C LEU A 87 -6.76 -3.30 -13.78
N GLN A 88 -8.09 -3.28 -13.78
CA GLN A 88 -8.92 -2.18 -13.26
C GLN A 88 -10.08 -2.76 -12.47
N LEU A 89 -9.82 -3.15 -11.23
CA LEU A 89 -10.86 -3.72 -10.39
C LEU A 89 -11.86 -2.62 -10.01
N ARG A 90 -13.15 -2.90 -9.83
CA ARG A 90 -14.13 -1.96 -9.31
C ARG A 90 -14.76 -2.47 -8.02
N HIS A 91 -14.98 -1.58 -7.07
CA HIS A 91 -15.70 -1.94 -5.87
C HIS A 91 -17.15 -2.34 -6.22
N PRO A 92 -17.68 -3.48 -5.75
CA PRO A 92 -19.04 -3.92 -6.07
C PRO A 92 -20.07 -2.87 -5.63
N ASP A 93 -19.92 -2.33 -4.42
CA ASP A 93 -20.93 -1.44 -3.83
C ASP A 93 -20.76 0.04 -4.23
N SER A 94 -19.53 0.57 -4.25
CA SER A 94 -19.31 1.99 -4.60
C SER A 94 -19.19 2.24 -6.10
N GLY A 95 -18.87 1.21 -6.90
CA GLY A 95 -18.59 1.35 -8.33
C GLY A 95 -17.23 1.98 -8.67
N ASP A 96 -16.45 2.38 -7.66
CA ASP A 96 -15.12 2.99 -7.82
C ASP A 96 -14.14 2.01 -8.44
N ILE A 97 -13.19 2.48 -9.26
CA ILE A 97 -12.26 1.64 -10.02
C ILE A 97 -10.82 1.86 -9.52
N SER A 98 -10.10 0.77 -9.23
CA SER A 98 -8.69 0.76 -8.86
C SER A 98 -7.88 1.53 -9.90
N LYS A 99 -6.91 2.32 -9.43
CA LYS A 99 -6.14 3.23 -10.28
C LYS A 99 -4.72 2.73 -10.40
N PRO A 100 -4.44 1.83 -11.36
CA PRO A 100 -3.08 1.54 -11.73
C PRO A 100 -2.43 2.80 -12.31
N ASN A 101 -1.16 3.02 -11.97
CA ASN A 101 -0.38 4.14 -12.43
C ASN A 101 0.93 3.64 -13.04
N VAL A 102 1.26 4.11 -14.24
CA VAL A 102 2.52 3.81 -14.91
C VAL A 102 3.33 5.08 -15.08
N GLN A 103 4.59 5.03 -14.66
CA GLN A 103 5.55 6.11 -14.83
C GLN A 103 6.75 5.58 -15.61
N ILE A 104 7.12 6.30 -16.67
CA ILE A 104 8.27 5.97 -17.51
C ILE A 104 9.16 7.20 -17.67
N THR A 105 10.37 7.10 -17.12
CA THR A 105 11.40 8.12 -17.34
C THR A 105 12.50 7.57 -18.23
N THR A 106 12.96 8.40 -19.15
CA THR A 106 14.07 8.08 -20.05
C THR A 106 15.09 9.19 -19.95
N GLN A 107 16.35 8.81 -19.73
CA GLN A 107 17.47 9.74 -19.64
C GLN A 107 18.49 9.39 -20.70
N ASP A 108 18.71 10.29 -21.65
CA ASP A 108 19.62 10.11 -22.77
C ASP A 108 21.00 10.67 -22.48
N TRP A 109 22.03 9.84 -22.63
CA TRP A 109 23.43 10.17 -22.45
C TRP A 109 24.20 10.24 -23.78
N GLY A 110 23.51 10.11 -24.92
CA GLY A 110 24.08 10.09 -26.27
C GLY A 110 24.55 8.71 -26.70
N LEU A 111 25.39 8.05 -25.89
CA LEU A 111 25.85 6.68 -26.17
C LEU A 111 24.90 5.60 -25.66
N PHE A 112 24.08 5.92 -24.67
CA PHE A 112 23.12 5.01 -24.09
C PHE A 112 21.96 5.79 -23.49
N GLN A 113 20.85 5.11 -23.27
CA GLN A 113 19.66 5.64 -22.61
C GLN A 113 19.36 4.79 -21.38
N VAL A 114 19.07 5.46 -20.26
CA VAL A 114 18.57 4.79 -19.05
C VAL A 114 17.05 4.90 -19.05
N PHE A 115 16.39 3.75 -19.00
CA PHE A 115 14.94 3.65 -18.85
C PHE A 115 14.62 3.30 -17.41
N GLN A 116 13.67 4.00 -16.81
CA GLN A 116 13.04 3.60 -15.54
C GLN A 116 11.56 3.42 -15.78
N TYR A 117 11.06 2.29 -15.30
CA TYR A 117 9.67 1.88 -15.38
C TYR A 117 9.15 1.62 -13.98
N GLN A 118 8.00 2.18 -13.68
CA GLN A 118 7.27 1.91 -12.46
C GLN A 118 5.80 1.67 -12.81
N GLU A 119 5.28 0.50 -12.47
CA GLU A 119 3.86 0.17 -12.57
C GLU A 119 3.34 -0.11 -11.17
N THR A 120 2.49 0.78 -10.68
CA THR A 120 1.92 0.73 -9.35
C THR A 120 0.47 0.32 -9.44
N PHE A 121 0.10 -0.74 -8.73
CA PHE A 121 -1.27 -1.15 -8.54
C PHE A 121 -1.75 -0.66 -7.18
N ARG A 122 -2.75 0.23 -7.18
CA ARG A 122 -3.28 0.86 -5.96
C ARG A 122 -4.76 0.57 -5.79
N ASP A 123 -5.19 0.53 -4.54
CA ASP A 123 -6.61 0.56 -4.19
C ASP A 123 -7.27 1.90 -4.57
N VAL A 124 -8.60 1.92 -4.58
CA VAL A 124 -9.43 3.12 -4.77
C VAL A 124 -9.36 4.05 -3.57
N VAL A 125 -9.17 3.47 -2.38
CA VAL A 125 -9.06 4.22 -1.14
C VAL A 125 -7.65 4.75 -0.94
N GLN A 126 -7.55 5.87 -0.23
CA GLN A 126 -6.31 6.49 0.20
C GLN A 126 -6.33 6.65 1.72
N PRO A 127 -5.18 6.64 2.40
CA PRO A 127 -5.11 6.82 3.85
C PRO A 127 -5.96 7.99 4.39
N ASP A 128 -5.89 9.16 3.76
CA ASP A 128 -6.69 10.33 4.18
C ASP A 128 -8.20 10.12 3.95
N GLY A 129 -8.57 9.44 2.87
CA GLY A 129 -9.95 9.08 2.58
C GLY A 129 -10.51 8.11 3.62
N ILE A 130 -9.72 7.12 4.01
CA ILE A 130 -10.05 6.15 5.05
C ILE A 130 -10.26 6.86 6.39
N LYS A 131 -9.35 7.74 6.78
CA LYS A 131 -9.48 8.54 8.00
C LYS A 131 -10.76 9.37 8.02
N ASN A 132 -11.08 10.02 6.91
CA ASN A 132 -12.32 10.79 6.79
C ASN A 132 -13.56 9.89 6.90
N ALA A 133 -13.54 8.70 6.30
CA ALA A 133 -14.62 7.73 6.42
C ALA A 133 -14.77 7.21 7.85
N ILE A 134 -13.67 6.88 8.54
CA ILE A 134 -13.68 6.49 9.96
C ILE A 134 -14.27 7.62 10.81
N LEU A 135 -13.89 8.87 10.56
CA LEU A 135 -14.44 10.03 11.27
C LEU A 135 -15.95 10.17 11.06
N GLU A 136 -16.43 9.98 9.84
CA GLU A 136 -17.86 10.03 9.52
C GLU A 136 -18.64 8.92 10.24
N ILE A 137 -18.15 7.67 10.15
CA ILE A 137 -18.76 6.51 10.83
C ILE A 137 -18.81 6.74 12.34
N THR A 138 -17.71 7.18 12.94
CA THR A 138 -17.59 7.33 14.39
C THR A 138 -18.45 8.48 14.91
N LYS A 139 -18.58 9.58 14.17
CA LYS A 139 -19.55 10.65 14.45
C LYS A 139 -20.98 10.14 14.46
N GLU A 140 -21.36 9.37 13.44
CA GLU A 140 -22.72 8.86 13.31
C GLU A 140 -23.04 7.84 14.41
N CYS A 141 -22.13 6.89 14.66
CA CYS A 141 -22.25 5.94 15.76
C CYS A 141 -22.32 6.63 17.13
N ALA A 142 -21.51 7.66 17.37
CA ALA A 142 -21.56 8.43 18.62
C ALA A 142 -22.89 9.18 18.80
N ALA A 143 -23.46 9.70 17.71
CA ALA A 143 -24.77 10.35 17.74
C ALA A 143 -25.89 9.33 18.06
N ILE A 144 -25.88 8.16 17.41
CA ILE A 144 -26.85 7.08 17.68
C ILE A 144 -26.70 6.56 19.11
N ALA A 145 -25.47 6.32 19.58
CA ALA A 145 -25.18 5.88 20.94
C ALA A 145 -25.65 6.92 21.98
N SER A 146 -25.47 8.21 21.71
CA SER A 146 -25.95 9.28 22.59
C SER A 146 -27.48 9.31 22.69
N LEU A 147 -28.19 9.04 21.59
CA LEU A 147 -29.66 8.92 21.60
C LEU A 147 -30.11 7.69 22.39
N ALA A 148 -29.47 6.54 22.18
CA ALA A 148 -29.78 5.33 22.93
C ALA A 148 -29.52 5.53 24.43
N LEU A 149 -28.39 6.12 24.81
CA LEU A 149 -28.08 6.44 26.21
C LEU A 149 -29.08 7.43 26.81
N ARG A 150 -29.55 8.42 26.05
CA ARG A 150 -30.61 9.35 26.50
C ARG A 150 -31.88 8.61 26.87
N GLU A 151 -32.31 7.62 26.09
CA GLU A 151 -33.50 6.84 26.40
C GLU A 151 -33.33 6.01 27.69
N PHE A 152 -32.13 5.48 27.96
CA PHE A 152 -31.86 4.75 29.20
C PHE A 152 -31.70 5.65 30.44
N VAL A 153 -31.05 6.80 30.30
CA VAL A 153 -30.76 7.71 31.42
C VAL A 153 -31.93 8.66 31.69
N GLY A 154 -32.75 8.95 30.69
CA GLY A 154 -33.89 9.86 30.78
C GLY A 154 -33.48 11.33 30.92
N GLN A 155 -34.35 12.14 31.51
CA GLN A 155 -34.21 13.61 31.60
C GLN A 155 -32.93 14.08 32.31
N ALA A 156 -32.31 13.25 33.16
CA ALA A 156 -31.05 13.60 33.82
C ALA A 156 -29.88 13.76 32.83
N PHE A 157 -30.01 13.19 31.62
CA PHE A 157 -29.03 13.33 30.55
C PHE A 157 -29.13 14.68 29.83
N GLU A 158 -30.34 15.24 29.67
CA GLU A 158 -30.58 16.39 28.79
C GLU A 158 -30.00 17.70 29.34
N GLY A 159 -29.11 18.32 28.57
CA GLY A 159 -28.49 19.60 28.92
C GLY A 159 -27.42 19.51 30.00
N SER A 160 -27.13 18.30 30.49
CA SER A 160 -26.05 18.02 31.43
C SER A 160 -24.67 18.30 30.81
N ASP A 161 -23.70 18.65 31.64
CA ASP A 161 -22.29 18.72 31.21
C ASP A 161 -21.79 17.32 30.80
N PHE A 162 -22.37 16.27 31.38
CA PHE A 162 -22.18 14.89 30.98
C PHE A 162 -22.53 14.66 29.50
N GLN A 163 -23.70 15.08 29.02
CA GLN A 163 -24.08 14.92 27.61
C GLN A 163 -23.08 15.61 26.66
N LYS A 164 -22.66 16.84 26.97
CA LYS A 164 -21.72 17.60 26.13
C LYS A 164 -20.36 16.94 26.07
N ARG A 165 -19.87 16.48 27.21
CA ARG A 165 -18.56 15.85 27.33
C ARG A 165 -18.57 14.44 26.73
N LEU A 166 -19.60 13.65 27.01
CA LEU A 166 -19.77 12.32 26.45
C LEU A 166 -19.84 12.34 24.93
N ALA A 167 -20.59 13.27 24.32
CA ALA A 167 -20.67 13.37 22.87
C ALA A 167 -19.30 13.65 22.23
N SER A 168 -18.52 14.56 22.82
CA SER A 168 -17.16 14.90 22.34
C SER A 168 -16.16 13.78 22.59
N ASP A 169 -16.12 13.24 23.81
CA ASP A 169 -15.14 12.21 24.22
C ASP A 169 -15.43 10.89 23.49
N LEU A 170 -16.70 10.51 23.31
CA LEU A 170 -17.08 9.30 22.59
C LEU A 170 -16.69 9.40 21.11
N GLU A 171 -16.98 10.53 20.45
CA GLU A 171 -16.57 10.74 19.05
C GLU A 171 -15.05 10.61 18.88
N GLN A 172 -14.27 11.32 19.71
CA GLN A 172 -12.82 11.32 19.60
C GLN A 172 -12.20 9.96 19.98
N ALA A 173 -12.69 9.32 21.03
CA ALA A 173 -12.23 7.99 21.43
C ALA A 173 -12.55 6.95 20.35
N SER A 174 -13.78 6.95 19.81
CA SER A 174 -14.19 6.05 18.72
C SER A 174 -13.37 6.28 17.45
N PHE A 175 -13.09 7.54 17.09
CA PHE A 175 -12.21 7.87 15.97
C PHE A 175 -10.80 7.29 16.17
N GLN A 176 -10.18 7.52 17.32
CA GLN A 176 -8.85 7.01 17.62
C GLN A 176 -8.80 5.48 17.66
N LEU A 177 -9.85 4.83 18.18
CA LEU A 177 -9.97 3.37 18.17
C LEU A 177 -10.12 2.83 16.75
N GLY A 178 -10.90 3.51 15.90
CA GLY A 178 -11.04 3.19 14.48
C GLY A 178 -9.71 3.34 13.72
N GLU A 179 -8.99 4.44 13.91
CA GLU A 179 -7.66 4.63 13.32
C GLU A 179 -6.67 3.57 13.80
N LEU A 180 -6.67 3.26 15.10
CA LEU A 180 -5.81 2.21 15.67
C LEU A 180 -6.11 0.85 15.06
N TYR A 181 -7.39 0.50 14.94
CA TYR A 181 -7.83 -0.75 14.34
C TYR A 181 -7.32 -0.85 12.90
N TRP A 182 -7.60 0.16 12.08
CA TRP A 182 -7.13 0.23 10.69
C TRP A 182 -5.60 0.11 10.60
N GLN A 183 -4.85 0.91 11.37
CA GLN A 183 -3.38 0.89 11.35
C GLN A 183 -2.81 -0.48 11.67
N ILE A 184 -3.27 -1.12 12.75
CA ILE A 184 -2.76 -2.42 13.18
C ILE A 184 -3.18 -3.51 12.20
N TRP A 185 -4.38 -3.40 11.65
CA TRP A 185 -4.90 -4.37 10.71
C TRP A 185 -4.09 -4.40 9.41
N THR A 186 -3.62 -3.24 8.93
CA THR A 186 -2.71 -3.14 7.76
C THR A 186 -1.28 -3.65 8.01
N MET A 187 -0.92 -4.04 9.24
CA MET A 187 0.43 -4.54 9.53
C MET A 187 0.59 -6.01 9.14
N GLU A 188 1.69 -6.33 8.46
CA GLU A 188 2.19 -7.68 8.23
C GLU A 188 2.80 -8.26 9.53
N ILE A 189 1.95 -8.61 10.50
CA ILE A 189 2.35 -9.21 11.78
C ILE A 189 1.47 -10.43 12.11
N PRO A 190 1.97 -11.40 12.91
CA PRO A 190 1.16 -12.53 13.36
C PRO A 190 -0.09 -12.09 14.13
N ASP A 191 -1.19 -12.82 14.01
CA ASP A 191 -2.48 -12.49 14.65
C ASP A 191 -2.34 -12.28 16.16
N SER A 192 -1.57 -13.13 16.84
CA SER A 192 -1.32 -13.00 18.29
C SER A 192 -0.60 -11.69 18.68
N GLU A 193 0.22 -11.12 17.81
CA GLU A 193 0.85 -9.81 18.02
C GLU A 193 -0.09 -8.67 17.67
N ARG A 194 -0.88 -8.84 16.60
CA ARG A 194 -1.93 -7.92 16.18
C ARG A 194 -2.91 -7.66 17.33
N GLU A 195 -3.43 -8.74 17.92
CA GLU A 195 -4.34 -8.69 19.06
C GLU A 195 -3.73 -7.96 20.26
N LYS A 196 -2.48 -8.29 20.64
CA LYS A 196 -1.79 -7.62 21.76
C LYS A 196 -1.64 -6.11 21.52
N LYS A 197 -1.28 -5.71 20.29
CA LYS A 197 -1.17 -4.29 19.92
C LYS A 197 -2.52 -3.59 19.96
N LEU A 198 -3.58 -4.23 19.45
CA LEU A 198 -4.95 -3.69 19.45
C LEU A 198 -5.42 -3.44 20.87
N ILE A 199 -5.30 -4.46 21.71
CA ILE A 199 -5.65 -4.41 23.12
C ILE A 199 -4.87 -3.29 23.83
N HIS A 200 -3.54 -3.28 23.73
CA HIS A 200 -2.71 -2.31 24.44
C HIS A 200 -2.98 -0.87 23.97
N GLY A 201 -3.12 -0.66 22.66
CA GLY A 201 -3.45 0.63 22.09
C GLY A 201 -4.85 1.10 22.52
N ALA A 202 -5.85 0.23 22.46
CA ALA A 202 -7.22 0.54 22.85
C ALA A 202 -7.30 0.90 24.34
N SER A 203 -6.63 0.15 25.20
CA SER A 203 -6.53 0.48 26.63
C SER A 203 -5.91 1.85 26.87
N ARG A 204 -4.84 2.21 26.13
CA ARG A 204 -4.20 3.53 26.26
C ARG A 204 -5.11 4.67 25.80
N ILE A 205 -5.85 4.48 24.72
CA ILE A 205 -6.83 5.46 24.23
C ILE A 205 -7.91 5.65 25.29
N LEU A 206 -8.53 4.57 25.76
CA LEU A 206 -9.59 4.63 26.77
C LEU A 206 -9.13 5.29 28.08
N LEU A 207 -7.90 5.04 28.52
CA LEU A 207 -7.30 5.71 29.67
C LEU A 207 -7.19 7.24 29.48
N GLN A 208 -6.91 7.72 28.27
CA GLN A 208 -6.84 9.17 27.99
C GLN A 208 -8.19 9.86 28.19
N TYR A 209 -9.29 9.15 27.97
CA TYR A 209 -10.66 9.66 28.17
C TYR A 209 -11.24 9.35 29.55
N GLY A 210 -10.41 8.83 30.48
CA GLY A 210 -10.79 8.62 31.88
C GLY A 210 -11.39 7.25 32.21
N CYS A 211 -11.31 6.29 31.28
CA CYS A 211 -11.66 4.89 31.57
C CYS A 211 -10.47 4.20 32.29
N GLU A 212 -10.50 4.25 33.62
CA GLU A 212 -9.47 3.68 34.48
C GLU A 212 -9.56 2.14 34.49
N LEU A 213 -8.54 1.49 33.94
CA LEU A 213 -8.36 0.04 33.98
C LEU A 213 -7.49 -0.36 35.18
N ASP A 214 -7.82 -1.45 35.88
CA ASP A 214 -7.00 -1.93 37.00
C ASP A 214 -5.60 -2.36 36.50
N SER A 215 -4.60 -2.13 37.33
CA SER A 215 -3.23 -2.60 37.18
C SER A 215 -3.12 -4.11 36.91
N LYS A 216 -4.00 -4.92 37.51
CA LYS A 216 -4.10 -6.36 37.23
C LYS A 216 -4.61 -6.64 35.82
N SER A 217 -5.53 -5.82 35.32
CA SER A 217 -6.05 -5.88 33.96
C SER A 217 -4.97 -5.56 32.93
N ILE A 218 -4.15 -4.52 33.17
CA ILE A 218 -2.99 -4.19 32.33
C ILE A 218 -2.01 -5.39 32.25
N GLN A 219 -1.83 -6.11 33.35
CA GLN A 219 -1.01 -7.33 33.38
C GLN A 219 -1.69 -8.52 32.67
N ALA A 220 -3.01 -8.68 32.79
CA ALA A 220 -3.77 -9.71 32.07
C ALA A 220 -3.73 -9.48 30.55
N PHE A 221 -3.90 -8.23 30.11
CA PHE A 221 -3.72 -7.80 28.72
C PHE A 221 -2.31 -8.12 28.20
N ALA A 222 -1.27 -7.86 29.00
CA ALA A 222 0.12 -8.18 28.63
C ALA A 222 0.38 -9.70 28.51
N ARG A 223 -0.40 -10.53 29.22
CA ARG A 223 -0.31 -12.00 29.20
C ARG A 223 -1.19 -12.66 28.15
N GLY A 224 -2.09 -11.91 27.51
CA GLY A 224 -2.99 -12.42 26.47
C GLY A 224 -4.20 -13.20 26.98
N ASP A 225 -4.62 -12.98 28.23
CA ASP A 225 -5.84 -13.57 28.78
C ASP A 225 -7.08 -12.78 28.32
N LYS A 226 -7.75 -13.26 27.26
CA LYS A 226 -8.79 -12.54 26.53
C LYS A 226 -10.09 -12.32 27.32
N GLU A 227 -10.52 -13.31 28.08
CA GLU A 227 -11.83 -13.27 28.75
C GLU A 227 -11.80 -12.29 29.92
N THR A 228 -10.75 -12.39 30.75
CA THR A 228 -10.49 -11.45 31.86
C THR A 228 -10.31 -10.02 31.32
N ALA A 229 -9.53 -9.87 30.25
CA ALA A 229 -9.31 -8.60 29.57
C ALA A 229 -10.61 -7.92 29.09
N LEU A 230 -11.52 -8.68 28.49
CA LEU A 230 -12.79 -8.16 28.00
C LEU A 230 -13.74 -7.79 29.15
N GLN A 231 -13.85 -8.63 30.17
CA GLN A 231 -14.68 -8.32 31.35
C GLN A 231 -14.21 -7.05 32.04
N ASP A 232 -12.90 -6.91 32.25
CA ASP A 232 -12.31 -5.74 32.89
C ASP A 232 -12.52 -4.45 32.05
N LEU A 233 -12.45 -4.57 30.72
CA LEU A 233 -12.74 -3.46 29.81
C LEU A 233 -14.19 -2.99 29.94
N GLN A 234 -15.14 -3.93 29.95
CA GLN A 234 -16.56 -3.66 30.12
C GLN A 234 -16.85 -3.00 31.47
N GLU A 235 -16.21 -3.47 32.54
CA GLU A 235 -16.33 -2.84 33.87
C GLU A 235 -15.73 -1.44 33.90
N GLY A 236 -14.58 -1.22 33.26
CA GLY A 236 -13.97 0.10 33.13
C GLY A 236 -14.90 1.09 32.43
N ILE A 237 -15.52 0.69 31.32
CA ILE A 237 -16.50 1.52 30.59
C ILE A 237 -17.73 1.81 31.45
N ALA A 238 -18.25 0.81 32.16
CA ALA A 238 -19.40 1.00 33.06
C ALA A 238 -19.08 1.95 34.22
N ARG A 239 -17.90 1.82 34.85
CA ARG A 239 -17.43 2.73 35.91
C ARG A 239 -17.26 4.15 35.39
N TRP A 240 -16.66 4.29 34.21
CA TRP A 240 -16.48 5.58 33.55
C TRP A 240 -17.82 6.26 33.33
N LEU A 241 -18.79 5.56 32.71
CA LEU A 241 -20.14 6.11 32.49
C LEU A 241 -20.83 6.47 33.81
N LEU A 242 -20.74 5.64 34.84
CA LEU A 242 -21.30 5.93 36.17
C LEU A 242 -20.70 7.19 36.80
N LYS A 243 -19.37 7.32 36.75
CA LYS A 243 -18.65 8.50 37.27
C LYS A 243 -19.09 9.77 36.55
N GLU A 244 -19.18 9.68 35.23
CA GLU A 244 -19.54 10.80 34.37
C GLU A 244 -21.02 11.18 34.49
N LEU A 245 -21.89 10.21 34.83
CA LEU A 245 -23.30 10.43 35.20
C LEU A 245 -23.50 10.95 36.64
N GLU A 246 -22.42 11.20 37.38
CA GLU A 246 -22.46 11.57 38.80
C GLU A 246 -23.24 10.55 39.66
N MET A 247 -23.24 9.27 39.25
CA MET A 247 -23.86 8.17 39.97
C MET A 247 -22.84 7.51 40.91
N ASP A 248 -23.32 6.72 41.88
CA ASP A 248 -22.49 5.99 42.84
C ASP A 248 -21.67 4.87 42.14
N PHE A 249 -20.53 5.26 41.58
CA PHE A 249 -19.62 4.40 40.82
C PHE A 249 -18.78 3.47 41.72
N GLU A 250 -18.74 3.70 43.03
CA GLU A 250 -18.06 2.80 43.98
C GLU A 250 -18.90 1.54 44.27
N SER A 251 -20.21 1.60 43.95
CA SER A 251 -21.11 0.47 44.09
C SER A 251 -20.87 -0.60 43.01
N GLN A 252 -20.30 -1.73 43.41
CA GLN A 252 -20.16 -2.92 42.55
C GLN A 252 -21.50 -3.39 41.95
N VAL A 253 -22.60 -3.21 42.68
CA VAL A 253 -23.94 -3.54 42.18
C VAL A 253 -24.35 -2.60 41.05
N ALA A 254 -24.03 -1.30 41.15
CA ALA A 254 -24.28 -0.34 40.09
C ALA A 254 -23.42 -0.63 38.85
N ILE A 255 -22.14 -0.93 39.04
CA ILE A 255 -21.22 -1.30 37.95
C ILE A 255 -21.74 -2.52 37.19
N GLN A 256 -22.10 -3.60 37.90
CA GLN A 256 -22.60 -4.81 37.25
C GLN A 256 -23.94 -4.58 36.55
N LYS A 257 -24.82 -3.74 37.11
CA LYS A 257 -26.08 -3.36 36.46
C LYS A 257 -25.82 -2.59 35.16
N TRP A 258 -24.92 -1.62 35.17
CA TRP A 258 -24.57 -0.83 33.98
C TRP A 258 -23.85 -1.65 32.92
N ARG A 259 -22.89 -2.49 33.32
CA ARG A 259 -22.27 -3.48 32.44
C ARG A 259 -23.34 -4.37 31.80
N GLY A 260 -24.27 -4.89 32.62
CA GLY A 260 -25.38 -5.69 32.15
C GLY A 260 -26.29 -4.95 31.17
N LEU A 261 -26.55 -3.66 31.38
CA LEU A 261 -27.35 -2.84 30.45
C LEU A 261 -26.65 -2.60 29.10
N LEU A 262 -25.35 -2.31 29.14
CA LEU A 262 -24.56 -1.88 27.98
C LEU A 262 -24.10 -3.04 27.09
N PHE A 263 -23.75 -4.18 27.68
CA PHE A 263 -23.08 -5.28 26.95
C PHE A 263 -23.87 -6.59 26.95
N ASP A 264 -24.76 -6.78 27.92
CA ASP A 264 -25.57 -8.02 28.07
C ASP A 264 -27.08 -7.72 28.07
N GLY A 265 -27.47 -6.52 27.62
CA GLY A 265 -28.78 -5.93 27.92
C GLY A 265 -29.37 -5.11 26.77
N PRO A 266 -30.37 -4.27 27.05
CA PRO A 266 -31.20 -3.65 26.02
C PRO A 266 -30.49 -2.56 25.20
N PHE A 267 -29.27 -2.15 25.57
CA PHE A 267 -28.58 -1.05 24.90
C PHE A 267 -28.33 -1.33 23.42
N GLU A 268 -27.96 -2.55 23.08
CA GLU A 268 -27.75 -2.96 21.69
C GLU A 268 -29.04 -2.83 20.88
N ASP A 269 -30.16 -3.35 21.39
CA ASP A 269 -31.47 -3.27 20.73
C ASP A 269 -31.90 -1.81 20.51
N GLU A 270 -31.68 -0.94 21.51
CA GLU A 270 -32.03 0.48 21.40
C GLU A 270 -31.09 1.23 20.45
N PHE A 271 -29.79 0.92 20.44
CA PHE A 271 -28.84 1.46 19.48
C PHE A 271 -29.29 1.15 18.04
N PHE A 272 -29.65 -0.12 17.76
CA PHE A 272 -30.16 -0.51 16.45
C PHE A 272 -31.51 0.12 16.15
N HIS A 273 -32.40 0.25 17.13
CA HIS A 273 -33.67 0.96 16.95
C HIS A 273 -33.46 2.42 16.51
N GLN A 274 -32.58 3.15 17.20
CA GLN A 274 -32.23 4.54 16.86
C GLN A 274 -31.55 4.64 15.49
N ALA A 275 -30.68 3.68 15.14
CA ALA A 275 -30.07 3.60 13.81
C ALA A 275 -31.15 3.41 12.72
N GLN A 276 -32.10 2.49 12.93
CA GLN A 276 -33.20 2.24 12.00
C GLN A 276 -34.10 3.47 11.83
N LEU A 277 -34.45 4.17 12.92
CA LEU A 277 -35.22 5.42 12.84
C LEU A 277 -34.50 6.48 12.00
N ARG A 278 -33.18 6.54 12.12
CA ARG A 278 -32.34 7.53 11.45
C ARG A 278 -32.10 7.23 9.97
N HIS A 279 -31.94 5.95 9.62
CA HIS A 279 -31.64 5.52 8.25
C HIS A 279 -32.85 4.94 7.50
N GLY A 280 -34.05 4.94 8.10
CA GLY A 280 -35.29 4.56 7.42
C GLY A 280 -35.60 3.05 7.44
N GLY A 281 -35.10 2.32 8.43
CA GLY A 281 -35.32 0.88 8.62
C GLY A 281 -34.01 0.08 8.59
N GLU A 282 -34.16 -1.25 8.64
CA GLU A 282 -33.02 -2.19 8.64
C GLU A 282 -32.20 -2.10 7.34
N GLU A 283 -32.88 -2.14 6.19
CA GLU A 283 -32.24 -2.02 4.85
C GLU A 283 -31.44 -0.72 4.72
N GLY A 284 -31.94 0.40 5.28
CA GLY A 284 -31.25 1.68 5.21
C GLY A 284 -29.99 1.75 6.09
N VAL A 285 -29.98 1.05 7.23
CA VAL A 285 -28.79 0.92 8.09
C VAL A 285 -27.74 0.06 7.39
N GLU A 286 -28.15 -1.05 6.77
CA GLU A 286 -27.28 -1.93 6.00
C GLU A 286 -26.64 -1.17 4.83
N GLU A 287 -27.44 -0.47 4.01
CA GLU A 287 -26.94 0.33 2.88
C GLU A 287 -25.96 1.43 3.33
N TRP A 288 -26.26 2.12 4.44
CA TRP A 288 -25.35 3.11 5.01
C TRP A 288 -24.03 2.48 5.46
N PHE A 289 -24.11 1.37 6.19
CA PHE A 289 -22.94 0.68 6.71
C PHE A 289 -22.06 0.16 5.56
N GLU A 290 -22.65 -0.50 4.56
CA GLU A 290 -21.94 -0.99 3.37
C GLU A 290 -21.21 0.13 2.65
N LYS A 291 -21.88 1.26 2.38
CA LYS A 291 -21.27 2.43 1.73
C LYS A 291 -20.15 3.06 2.56
N ALA A 292 -20.30 3.11 3.87
CA ALA A 292 -19.28 3.65 4.75
C ALA A 292 -18.08 2.72 4.85
N TYR A 293 -18.34 1.42 4.98
CA TYR A 293 -17.34 0.37 5.05
C TYR A 293 -16.53 0.23 3.76
N ALA A 294 -17.18 0.32 2.60
CA ALA A 294 -16.54 0.34 1.28
C ALA A 294 -15.47 1.45 1.16
N ARG A 295 -15.69 2.61 1.77
CA ARG A 295 -14.74 3.74 1.78
C ARG A 295 -13.56 3.53 2.72
N VAL A 296 -13.67 2.61 3.68
CA VAL A 296 -12.60 2.20 4.58
C VAL A 296 -11.80 1.07 3.93
N GLN A 297 -12.46 0.01 3.46
CA GLN A 297 -11.79 -1.19 2.96
C GLN A 297 -11.36 -1.12 1.50
N GLY A 298 -12.00 -0.29 0.67
CA GLY A 298 -11.71 -0.32 -0.76
C GLY A 298 -11.91 -1.72 -1.35
N ILE A 299 -11.19 -2.02 -2.42
CA ILE A 299 -11.35 -3.26 -3.19
C ILE A 299 -10.53 -4.40 -2.57
N PHE A 300 -9.34 -4.07 -2.05
CA PHE A 300 -8.37 -5.04 -1.57
C PHE A 300 -8.29 -5.14 -0.05
N GLY A 301 -9.04 -4.29 0.65
CA GLY A 301 -9.15 -4.39 2.09
C GLY A 301 -9.95 -5.62 2.52
N PRO A 302 -9.82 -5.98 3.79
CA PRO A 302 -10.48 -7.12 4.42
C PRO A 302 -11.98 -6.86 4.53
N GLY A 303 -12.71 -7.36 3.56
CA GLY A 303 -14.14 -7.45 3.64
C GLY A 303 -14.58 -8.70 4.38
N ILE A 304 -15.75 -8.60 5.01
CA ILE A 304 -16.67 -9.72 5.23
C ILE A 304 -17.06 -10.34 3.86
N PHE A 305 -16.90 -9.55 2.77
CA PHE A 305 -17.25 -9.89 1.39
C PHE A 305 -16.06 -10.13 0.44
N THR A 306 -14.81 -9.92 0.88
CA THR A 306 -13.65 -10.34 0.06
C THR A 306 -13.39 -11.81 0.34
N GLU A 307 -14.26 -12.66 -0.19
CA GLU A 307 -14.08 -14.12 -0.25
C GLU A 307 -12.98 -14.52 -1.25
N LEU A 308 -12.39 -13.57 -1.98
CA LEU A 308 -11.43 -13.82 -3.04
C LEU A 308 -10.00 -13.60 -2.55
N ASP A 309 -9.25 -14.69 -2.38
CA ASP A 309 -7.79 -14.61 -2.33
C ASP A 309 -7.29 -14.27 -3.73
N PHE A 310 -6.90 -13.01 -3.91
CA PHE A 310 -6.45 -12.48 -5.19
C PHE A 310 -4.92 -12.31 -5.20
N GLU A 311 -4.25 -13.06 -6.07
CA GLU A 311 -2.82 -12.90 -6.37
C GLU A 311 -2.66 -12.04 -7.63
N VAL A 312 -1.90 -10.94 -7.52
CA VAL A 312 -1.46 -10.15 -8.66
C VAL A 312 0.00 -10.44 -8.94
N VAL A 313 0.30 -10.74 -10.20
CA VAL A 313 1.66 -10.87 -10.71
C VAL A 313 1.88 -9.80 -11.78
N LEU A 314 2.70 -8.80 -11.46
CA LEU A 314 3.17 -7.81 -12.44
C LEU A 314 4.46 -8.34 -13.06
N VAL A 315 4.54 -8.37 -14.39
CA VAL A 315 5.73 -8.78 -15.14
C VAL A 315 6.09 -7.68 -16.13
N ALA A 316 7.32 -7.19 -16.10
CA ALA A 316 7.82 -6.18 -17.03
C ALA A 316 9.05 -6.69 -17.79
N LYS A 317 9.05 -6.49 -19.10
CA LYS A 317 10.23 -6.68 -19.96
C LYS A 317 10.61 -5.31 -20.54
N LEU A 318 11.74 -4.81 -20.08
CA LEU A 318 12.25 -3.50 -20.50
C LEU A 318 13.13 -3.63 -21.76
N PRO A 319 13.27 -2.56 -22.55
CA PRO A 319 14.24 -2.55 -23.64
C PRO A 319 15.67 -2.57 -23.07
N GLY A 320 16.57 -3.28 -23.74
CA GLY A 320 17.98 -3.36 -23.36
C GLY A 320 18.24 -4.26 -22.15
N ASN A 321 19.26 -3.92 -21.36
CA ASN A 321 19.75 -4.74 -20.25
C ASN A 321 19.22 -4.25 -18.91
N LEU A 322 18.68 -5.15 -18.09
CA LEU A 322 18.13 -4.81 -16.78
C LEU A 322 19.26 -4.42 -15.81
N LEU A 323 19.12 -3.25 -15.17
CA LEU A 323 20.08 -2.70 -14.21
C LEU A 323 19.66 -2.96 -12.76
N LYS A 324 18.39 -2.70 -12.45
CA LYS A 324 17.82 -2.78 -11.11
C LYS A 324 16.35 -3.14 -11.19
N THR A 325 15.88 -3.90 -10.21
CA THR A 325 14.46 -4.19 -9.99
C THR A 325 14.22 -4.40 -8.48
N ASN A 326 13.02 -4.09 -8.00
CA ASN A 326 12.55 -4.53 -6.69
C ASN A 326 11.84 -5.91 -6.72
N GLY A 327 11.64 -6.46 -7.92
CA GLY A 327 11.07 -7.79 -8.13
C GLY A 327 12.13 -8.89 -8.30
N MET A 328 11.67 -10.07 -8.68
CA MET A 328 12.51 -11.19 -9.11
C MET A 328 12.80 -11.11 -10.62
N MET A 329 13.88 -11.75 -11.07
CA MET A 329 14.29 -11.77 -12.48
C MET A 329 14.06 -13.16 -13.08
N ASN A 330 13.42 -13.21 -14.24
CA ASN A 330 13.19 -14.42 -15.02
C ASN A 330 14.38 -14.72 -15.93
N LYS A 331 14.42 -15.96 -16.45
CA LYS A 331 15.47 -16.42 -17.39
C LYS A 331 15.48 -15.65 -18.72
N ASP A 332 14.35 -15.10 -19.13
CA ASP A 332 14.18 -14.33 -20.36
C ASP A 332 14.54 -12.84 -20.20
N GLY A 333 15.06 -12.45 -19.03
CA GLY A 333 15.44 -11.07 -18.71
C GLY A 333 14.26 -10.18 -18.29
N SER A 334 13.04 -10.69 -18.24
CA SER A 334 11.91 -9.99 -17.62
C SER A 334 12.04 -9.97 -16.10
N THR A 335 11.37 -9.02 -15.46
CA THR A 335 11.25 -8.97 -14.00
C THR A 335 9.80 -9.10 -13.59
N PHE A 336 9.54 -9.74 -12.46
CA PHE A 336 8.19 -9.87 -11.93
C PHE A 336 8.11 -9.60 -10.44
N LEU A 337 6.93 -9.16 -9.99
CA LEU A 337 6.57 -8.99 -8.59
C LEU A 337 5.19 -9.62 -8.39
N ALA A 338 5.11 -10.57 -7.45
CA ALA A 338 3.87 -11.18 -7.03
C ALA A 338 3.46 -10.64 -5.65
N PHE A 339 2.18 -10.34 -5.47
CA PHE A 339 1.62 -9.87 -4.20
C PHE A 339 0.14 -10.19 -4.10
N SER A 340 -0.38 -10.37 -2.88
CA SER A 340 -1.81 -10.49 -2.64
C SER A 340 -2.50 -9.13 -2.65
N GLY A 341 -3.83 -9.11 -2.86
CA GLY A 341 -4.64 -7.89 -2.69
C GLY A 341 -4.36 -7.19 -1.35
N ALA A 342 -4.34 -7.93 -0.25
CA ALA A 342 -4.05 -7.40 1.08
C ALA A 342 -2.72 -6.63 1.16
N ASN A 343 -1.69 -7.06 0.42
CA ASN A 343 -0.41 -6.38 0.40
C ASN A 343 -0.46 -5.03 -0.36
N ALA A 344 -1.40 -4.86 -1.28
CA ALA A 344 -1.62 -3.62 -2.01
C ALA A 344 -2.58 -2.65 -1.29
N TYR A 345 -3.27 -3.09 -0.25
CA TYR A 345 -4.11 -2.21 0.55
C TYR A 345 -3.30 -1.45 1.62
N PRO A 346 -3.55 -0.15 1.86
CA PRO A 346 -4.23 0.80 0.98
C PRO A 346 -3.25 1.53 0.03
N ASP A 347 -1.95 1.44 0.30
CA ASP A 347 -0.92 2.29 -0.34
C ASP A 347 -0.49 1.82 -1.74
N GLY A 348 -0.87 0.60 -2.11
CA GLY A 348 -0.52 -0.06 -3.35
C GLY A 348 0.80 -0.82 -3.29
N ARG A 349 1.04 -1.61 -4.34
CA ARG A 349 2.32 -2.27 -4.61
C ARG A 349 2.81 -1.90 -6.00
N SER A 350 4.12 -1.67 -6.13
CA SER A 350 4.73 -1.28 -7.40
C SER A 350 5.83 -2.22 -7.83
N LEU A 351 5.85 -2.54 -9.13
CA LEU A 351 7.02 -3.07 -9.80
C LEU A 351 7.87 -1.89 -10.30
N ASP A 352 9.05 -1.73 -9.71
CA ASP A 352 10.00 -0.67 -10.01
C ASP A 352 11.26 -1.28 -10.62
N CYS A 353 11.54 -0.96 -11.88
CA CYS A 353 12.72 -1.48 -12.56
C CYS A 353 13.36 -0.45 -13.49
N SER A 354 14.64 -0.67 -13.81
CA SER A 354 15.38 0.18 -14.71
C SER A 354 16.28 -0.63 -15.62
N SER A 355 16.44 -0.20 -16.87
CA SER A 355 17.31 -0.81 -17.87
C SER A 355 18.19 0.21 -18.57
N ILE A 356 19.22 -0.28 -19.26
CA ILE A 356 20.07 0.51 -20.16
C ILE A 356 19.90 0.01 -21.60
N VAL A 357 19.70 0.95 -22.52
CA VAL A 357 19.69 0.71 -23.96
C VAL A 357 20.93 1.35 -24.56
N TRP A 358 21.79 0.54 -25.16
CA TRP A 358 22.98 1.04 -25.84
C TRP A 358 22.64 1.57 -27.23
N SER A 359 23.20 2.72 -27.60
CA SER A 359 23.11 3.20 -28.98
C SER A 359 23.93 2.30 -29.91
N PRO A 360 23.57 2.22 -31.21
CA PRO A 360 24.41 1.53 -32.20
C PRO A 360 25.84 2.08 -32.25
N LEU A 361 26.02 3.39 -32.01
CA LEU A 361 27.34 4.04 -31.95
C LEU A 361 28.17 3.50 -30.78
N ALA A 362 27.58 3.30 -29.61
CA ALA A 362 28.28 2.73 -28.46
C ALA A 362 28.79 1.32 -28.72
N SER A 363 28.02 0.51 -29.45
CA SER A 363 28.44 -0.84 -29.86
C SER A 363 29.53 -0.83 -30.93
N ALA A 364 29.71 0.28 -31.66
CA ALA A 364 30.75 0.46 -32.67
C ALA A 364 32.06 1.04 -32.11
N ILE A 365 32.02 1.63 -30.91
CA ILE A 365 33.23 1.96 -30.16
C ILE A 365 33.80 0.64 -29.64
N PRO A 366 35.05 0.27 -29.96
CA PRO A 366 35.67 -0.96 -29.48
C PRO A 366 35.59 -1.02 -27.96
N LEU A 367 34.63 -1.80 -27.47
CA LEU A 367 34.48 -2.19 -26.09
C LEU A 367 35.42 -3.38 -25.89
N ASN A 368 36.74 -3.17 -25.98
CA ASN A 368 37.71 -4.24 -25.74
C ASN A 368 37.48 -4.80 -24.33
N GLY A 369 36.73 -5.89 -24.23
CA GLY A 369 36.44 -6.59 -22.98
C GLY A 369 35.28 -6.07 -22.14
N PHE A 370 34.40 -5.17 -22.62
CA PHE A 370 33.19 -4.81 -21.85
C PHE A 370 32.05 -5.80 -22.16
N PRO A 371 31.69 -6.71 -21.25
CA PRO A 371 30.55 -7.58 -21.48
C PRO A 371 29.30 -6.70 -21.51
N GLN A 372 28.47 -6.78 -22.54
CA GLN A 372 27.15 -6.12 -22.53
C GLN A 372 26.12 -6.98 -21.75
N ASP A 373 26.54 -7.60 -20.65
CA ASP A 373 25.64 -8.31 -19.76
C ASP A 373 25.06 -7.37 -18.69
N ASN A 374 24.04 -7.86 -17.96
CA ASN A 374 23.37 -7.07 -16.93
C ASN A 374 24.32 -6.61 -15.80
N GLN A 375 25.32 -7.41 -15.44
CA GLN A 375 26.25 -7.07 -14.36
C GLN A 375 27.18 -5.93 -14.75
N SER A 376 27.72 -5.98 -15.95
CA SER A 376 28.62 -4.97 -16.49
C SER A 376 27.87 -3.68 -16.78
N ALA A 377 26.66 -3.76 -17.34
CA ALA A 377 25.73 -2.65 -17.49
C ALA A 377 25.42 -1.95 -16.15
N ALA A 378 25.09 -2.72 -15.11
CA ALA A 378 24.81 -2.18 -13.78
C ALA A 378 26.02 -1.46 -13.18
N ARG A 379 27.21 -2.04 -13.28
CA ARG A 379 28.43 -1.40 -12.79
C ARG A 379 28.80 -0.16 -13.60
N PHE A 380 28.60 -0.16 -14.92
CA PHE A 380 28.88 1.01 -15.75
C PHE A 380 27.96 2.17 -15.38
N ILE A 381 26.67 1.92 -15.16
CA ILE A 381 25.76 2.95 -14.69
C ILE A 381 26.15 3.50 -13.31
N GLN A 382 26.81 2.74 -12.44
CA GLN A 382 27.32 3.30 -11.17
C GLN A 382 28.27 4.49 -11.35
N LEU A 383 28.96 4.57 -12.49
CA LEU A 383 29.82 5.71 -12.85
C LEU A 383 29.00 6.97 -13.15
N PHE A 384 27.79 6.80 -13.69
CA PHE A 384 26.87 7.86 -14.11
C PHE A 384 25.70 8.06 -13.14
N SER A 385 25.61 7.24 -12.09
CA SER A 385 24.49 7.24 -11.14
C SER A 385 24.34 8.59 -10.46
N LEU A 386 23.27 9.30 -10.81
CA LEU A 386 22.70 10.37 -10.03
C LEU A 386 21.56 9.83 -9.14
N PRO A 387 21.31 10.46 -7.98
CA PRO A 387 20.08 10.24 -7.23
C PRO A 387 18.82 10.44 -8.09
N LYS A 388 17.73 9.72 -7.77
CA LYS A 388 16.41 9.89 -8.41
C LYS A 388 16.05 11.38 -8.49
N GLY A 389 15.65 11.86 -9.67
CA GLY A 389 15.15 13.21 -9.89
C GLY A 389 16.19 14.29 -10.22
N GLN A 390 17.47 13.94 -10.38
CA GLN A 390 18.50 14.88 -10.85
C GLN A 390 18.78 14.71 -12.34
N ASN A 391 18.92 15.83 -13.04
CA ASN A 391 19.35 15.85 -14.44
C ASN A 391 20.79 15.35 -14.55
N PRO A 392 21.12 14.62 -15.64
CA PRO A 392 22.48 14.14 -15.88
C PRO A 392 23.47 15.30 -15.79
N ASP A 393 24.62 15.07 -15.15
CA ASP A 393 25.68 16.07 -15.04
C ASP A 393 26.06 16.53 -16.47
N PRO A 394 25.86 17.82 -16.82
CA PRO A 394 26.11 18.31 -18.16
C PRO A 394 27.54 18.05 -18.65
N GLU A 395 28.51 18.05 -17.73
CA GLU A 395 29.92 17.79 -18.06
C GLU A 395 30.13 16.31 -18.44
N LEU A 396 29.54 15.38 -17.67
CA LEU A 396 29.58 13.95 -18.00
C LEU A 396 28.83 13.63 -19.28
N VAL A 397 27.69 14.28 -19.54
CA VAL A 397 26.97 14.13 -20.81
C VAL A 397 27.84 14.55 -21.99
N GLU A 398 28.55 15.68 -21.86
CA GLU A 398 29.44 16.17 -22.91
C GLU A 398 30.63 15.22 -23.12
N ILE A 399 31.20 14.68 -22.06
CA ILE A 399 32.28 13.68 -22.14
C ILE A 399 31.80 12.42 -22.87
N VAL A 400 30.60 11.92 -22.56
CA VAL A 400 30.02 10.75 -23.27
C VAL A 400 29.76 11.06 -24.74
N ARG A 401 29.33 12.28 -25.07
CA ARG A 401 29.19 12.74 -26.47
C ARG A 401 30.53 12.85 -27.19
N GLN A 402 31.58 13.29 -26.52
CA GLN A 402 32.94 13.28 -27.06
C GLN A 402 33.42 11.86 -27.33
N CYS A 403 33.10 10.89 -26.47
CA CYS A 403 33.37 9.49 -26.75
C CYS A 403 32.67 9.02 -28.04
N ALA A 404 31.42 9.42 -28.24
CA ALA A 404 30.68 9.14 -29.48
C ALA A 404 31.34 9.79 -30.71
N PHE A 405 31.72 11.06 -30.61
CA PHE A 405 32.35 11.80 -31.70
C PHE A 405 33.71 11.22 -32.09
N HIS A 406 34.53 10.85 -31.10
CA HIS A 406 35.86 10.29 -31.31
C HIS A 406 35.87 8.78 -31.55
N MET A 407 34.70 8.12 -31.51
CA MET A 407 34.56 6.68 -31.59
C MET A 407 35.51 5.95 -30.62
N SER A 408 35.68 6.48 -29.40
CA SER A 408 36.67 6.03 -28.43
C SER A 408 36.20 6.31 -27.00
N TRP A 409 36.49 5.40 -26.06
CA TRP A 409 36.26 5.62 -24.62
C TRP A 409 37.31 6.52 -23.95
N LYS A 410 38.32 6.96 -24.71
CA LYS A 410 39.43 7.77 -24.20
C LYS A 410 38.99 9.08 -23.53
N PRO A 411 38.03 9.88 -24.05
CA PRO A 411 37.60 11.11 -23.38
C PRO A 411 37.03 10.86 -21.97
N LEU A 412 36.29 9.77 -21.77
CA LEU A 412 35.79 9.37 -20.46
C LEU A 412 36.92 8.94 -19.53
N SER A 413 37.88 8.16 -20.04
CA SER A 413 39.08 7.77 -19.29
C SER A 413 39.92 8.97 -18.87
N ASP A 414 40.20 9.89 -19.79
CA ASP A 414 41.00 11.10 -19.55
C ASP A 414 40.33 12.00 -18.49
N SER A 415 39.00 12.16 -18.56
CA SER A 415 38.24 12.96 -17.60
C SER A 415 38.20 12.33 -16.20
N LEU A 416 38.04 11.01 -16.11
CA LEU A 416 38.13 10.27 -14.84
C LEU A 416 39.55 10.34 -14.25
N ASN A 417 40.60 10.28 -15.07
CA ASN A 417 41.99 10.44 -14.60
C ASN A 417 42.29 11.87 -14.12
N GLN A 418 41.66 12.90 -14.70
CA GLN A 418 41.77 14.28 -14.22
C GLN A 418 41.12 14.49 -12.85
N LEU A 419 40.07 13.74 -12.51
CA LEU A 419 39.46 13.75 -11.17
C LEU A 419 40.38 13.14 -10.09
N GLU A 420 41.30 12.25 -10.45
CA GLU A 420 42.33 11.72 -9.52
C GLU A 420 43.54 12.63 -9.38
N THR A 421 43.85 13.39 -10.42
CA THR A 421 45.08 14.18 -10.44
C THR A 421 44.76 15.52 -9.79
N PRO A 422 45.17 15.79 -8.54
CA PRO A 422 45.00 17.13 -7.99
C PRO A 422 45.69 18.07 -8.98
N ARG A 423 44.96 19.08 -9.48
CA ARG A 423 45.51 20.08 -10.40
C ARG A 423 46.81 20.57 -9.75
N ARG A 424 47.96 20.22 -10.32
CA ARG A 424 49.29 20.59 -9.76
C ARG A 424 49.38 22.09 -9.50
N ASN A 425 48.63 22.88 -10.28
CA ASN A 425 48.55 24.34 -10.17
C ASN A 425 47.64 24.83 -9.02
N GLU A 426 46.73 24.01 -8.47
CA GLU A 426 45.87 24.37 -7.33
C GLU A 426 46.49 24.01 -5.97
N VAL A 427 47.34 22.98 -5.94
CA VAL A 427 48.16 22.63 -4.76
C VAL A 427 49.22 23.72 -4.49
N GLU A 428 49.76 24.35 -5.54
CA GLU A 428 50.66 25.52 -5.40
C GLU A 428 49.93 26.80 -4.96
N ALA A 429 48.60 26.87 -5.14
CA ALA A 429 47.76 28.00 -4.74
C ALA A 429 47.09 27.83 -3.36
N GLY A 430 47.35 26.73 -2.65
CA GLY A 430 46.79 26.46 -1.31
C GLY A 430 45.34 25.98 -1.30
N PHE A 431 44.77 25.60 -2.44
CA PHE A 431 43.47 24.95 -2.49
C PHE A 431 43.65 23.44 -2.34
N LEU A 432 43.06 22.88 -1.26
CA LEU A 432 42.98 21.43 -1.10
C LEU A 432 42.19 20.86 -2.29
N PRO A 433 42.73 19.87 -3.01
CA PRO A 433 41.99 19.23 -4.09
C PRO A 433 40.70 18.61 -3.53
N PRO A 434 39.63 18.50 -4.32
CA PRO A 434 38.45 17.76 -3.90
C PRO A 434 38.90 16.34 -3.55
N ILE A 435 38.81 16.00 -2.26
CA ILE A 435 39.10 14.66 -1.78
C ILE A 435 38.00 13.79 -2.39
N LEU A 436 38.37 12.97 -3.38
CA LEU A 436 37.48 11.94 -3.87
C LEU A 436 37.00 11.14 -2.65
N ASP A 437 35.69 11.11 -2.43
CA ASP A 437 35.14 10.26 -1.40
C ASP A 437 35.43 8.78 -1.75
N GLU A 438 35.33 7.90 -0.75
CA GLU A 438 35.57 6.46 -0.93
C GLU A 438 34.73 5.87 -2.08
N GLY A 439 33.52 6.39 -2.30
CA GLY A 439 32.63 5.95 -3.39
C GLY A 439 33.15 6.35 -4.77
N GLN A 440 33.70 7.56 -4.92
CA GLN A 440 34.31 8.04 -6.17
C GLN A 440 35.61 7.30 -6.47
N LYS A 441 36.44 6.99 -5.46
CA LYS A 441 37.65 6.16 -5.62
C LYS A 441 37.33 4.74 -6.07
N GLU A 442 36.28 4.13 -5.50
CA GLU A 442 35.86 2.78 -5.89
C GLU A 442 35.29 2.74 -7.32
N LYS A 443 34.48 3.74 -7.71
CA LYS A 443 34.00 3.91 -9.09
C LYS A 443 35.15 3.94 -10.09
N LEU A 444 36.20 4.69 -9.77
CA LEU A 444 37.35 4.85 -10.65
C LEU A 444 38.26 3.61 -10.71
N ARG A 445 38.41 2.91 -9.58
CA ARG A 445 39.11 1.61 -9.53
C ARG A 445 38.41 0.57 -10.40
N ILE A 446 37.08 0.51 -10.35
CA ILE A 446 36.26 -0.38 -11.18
C ILE A 446 36.46 -0.07 -12.66
N PHE A 447 36.35 1.21 -13.06
CA PHE A 447 36.52 1.62 -14.45
C PHE A 447 37.93 1.34 -14.99
N LYS A 448 38.98 1.66 -14.24
CA LYS A 448 40.37 1.36 -14.63
C LYS A 448 40.67 -0.13 -14.74
N THR A 449 40.07 -0.95 -13.87
CA THR A 449 40.21 -2.42 -13.96
C THR A 449 39.61 -2.93 -15.27
N TRP A 450 38.56 -2.28 -15.80
CA TRP A 450 38.02 -2.63 -17.11
C TRP A 450 38.89 -2.15 -18.27
N MET A 451 39.41 -0.91 -18.18
CA MET A 451 40.27 -0.35 -19.22
C MET A 451 41.66 -1.01 -19.31
N LYS A 452 42.10 -1.71 -18.25
CA LYS A 452 43.40 -2.41 -18.17
C LYS A 452 43.44 -3.78 -18.84
N TYR A 453 42.34 -4.28 -19.40
CA TYR A 453 42.36 -5.48 -20.26
C TYR A 453 43.04 -5.25 -21.64
N ASP A 454 43.72 -4.11 -21.80
CA ASP A 454 44.33 -3.61 -23.04
C ASP A 454 45.87 -3.42 -22.94
N GLU A 455 46.53 -4.04 -21.95
CA GLU A 455 48.02 -4.16 -21.92
C GLU A 455 48.50 -5.58 -22.21
#